data_AF-A0A2P6Q9J5-F1
#
_entry.id   AF-A0A2P6Q9J5-F1
#
_cell.length_a   1.000
_cell.length_b   1.000
_cell.length_c   1.000
_cell.angle_alpha   90.00
_cell.angle_beta   90.00
_cell.angle_gamma   90.00
#
_symmetry.space_group_name_H-M   'P 1'
#
loop_
_entity.id
_entity.type
_entity.pdbx_description
1 polymer ?
#
loop_
_entity_poly.entity_id
_entity_poly.type
_entity_poly.pdbx_seq_one_letter_code
_entity_poly.pdbx_strand_id
1 'polypeptide(L)'
;MWLRLWILQWQTKSEPPSSVHDQRRSANYKPNIWKYDFLESLNSKFDGECYRIQIQKLIEDVKDLFGECKELGLLAKLELIDSIQKLGLNSYFETEIKETLDTIASVELKNNSNPFISSEGDLYGTALLFKILRCIWCFHRRNWYIKEEHIWDVKGMLELLEASNLALEGENILDEAKAFLMVTLRDTNTMCDDIDRCISKHVAYALKLSSQRRVQWFNVK
;
A
#
# COMPACT_ATOMS: atom_id res chain seq x y z
N MET A 1 37.38 -67.92 -18.55
CA MET A 1 38.13 -68.15 -17.29
C MET A 1 38.91 -66.94 -16.78
N TRP A 2 39.05 -65.85 -17.56
CA TRP A 2 39.79 -64.64 -17.15
C TRP A 2 38.94 -63.61 -16.36
N LEU A 3 37.63 -63.57 -16.57
CA LEU A 3 36.71 -62.67 -15.85
C LEU A 3 36.60 -62.97 -14.34
N ARG A 4 36.75 -64.24 -13.93
CA ARG A 4 36.68 -64.61 -12.50
C ARG A 4 37.92 -64.19 -11.70
N LEU A 5 39.10 -64.15 -12.33
CA LEU A 5 40.32 -63.68 -11.68
C LEU A 5 40.33 -62.16 -11.48
N TRP A 6 39.71 -61.41 -12.39
CA TRP A 6 39.64 -59.95 -12.29
C TRP A 6 38.73 -59.47 -11.14
N ILE A 7 37.60 -60.17 -10.92
CA ILE A 7 36.66 -59.86 -9.83
C ILE A 7 37.29 -60.14 -8.46
N LEU A 8 38.03 -61.24 -8.31
CA LEU A 8 38.69 -61.60 -7.04
C LEU A 8 39.84 -60.64 -6.68
N GLN A 9 40.54 -60.09 -7.67
CA GLN A 9 41.61 -59.12 -7.43
C GLN A 9 41.08 -57.73 -7.03
N TRP A 10 39.84 -57.38 -7.44
CA TRP A 10 39.18 -56.14 -7.02
C TRP A 10 38.66 -56.20 -5.57
N GLN A 11 38.23 -57.38 -5.10
CA GLN A 11 37.72 -57.54 -3.73
C GLN A 11 38.82 -57.55 -2.65
N THR A 12 40.08 -57.79 -3.02
CA THR A 12 41.19 -57.94 -2.07
C THR A 12 42.01 -56.66 -1.83
N LYS A 13 41.63 -55.53 -2.46
CA LYS A 13 42.38 -54.27 -2.37
C LYS A 13 41.65 -53.07 -1.76
N SER A 14 40.42 -53.22 -1.26
CA SER A 14 39.76 -52.13 -0.53
C SER A 14 39.97 -52.30 0.98
N GLU A 15 41.03 -51.70 1.50
CA GLU A 15 41.00 -51.23 2.89
C GLU A 15 39.78 -50.31 3.05
N PRO A 16 38.99 -50.42 4.14
CA PRO A 16 37.87 -49.52 4.33
C PRO A 16 38.43 -48.10 4.44
N PRO A 17 37.99 -47.13 3.61
CA PRO A 17 38.30 -45.74 3.91
C PRO A 17 37.72 -45.49 5.30
N SER A 18 38.56 -44.99 6.21
CA SER A 18 38.15 -44.50 7.52
C SER A 18 36.79 -43.83 7.38
N SER A 19 35.78 -44.33 8.09
CA SER A 19 34.40 -43.85 7.97
C SER A 19 34.33 -42.39 8.43
N VAL A 20 34.69 -41.47 7.55
CA VAL A 20 34.24 -40.10 7.62
C VAL A 20 32.75 -40.23 7.40
N HIS A 21 31.99 -40.33 8.49
CA HIS A 21 30.57 -40.08 8.46
C HIS A 21 30.42 -38.68 7.89
N ASP A 22 30.15 -38.57 6.59
CA ASP A 22 29.58 -37.35 6.01
C ASP A 22 28.19 -37.19 6.63
N GLN A 23 28.17 -36.73 7.87
CA GLN A 23 26.95 -36.37 8.58
C GLN A 23 26.26 -35.28 7.74
N ARG A 24 25.08 -35.62 7.25
CA ARG A 24 24.25 -34.69 6.50
C ARG A 24 24.01 -33.45 7.38
N ARG A 25 24.45 -32.28 6.90
CA ARG A 25 24.21 -31.02 7.62
C ARG A 25 22.72 -30.72 7.62
N SER A 26 22.19 -30.34 8.77
CA SER A 26 20.83 -29.82 8.92
C SER A 26 20.87 -28.29 8.90
N ALA A 27 19.87 -27.65 8.29
CA ALA A 27 19.72 -26.20 8.27
C ALA A 27 19.12 -25.63 9.57
N ASN A 28 18.78 -26.48 10.55
CA ASN A 28 18.23 -26.10 11.86
C ASN A 28 16.98 -25.19 11.77
N TYR A 29 16.11 -25.44 10.79
CA TYR A 29 14.85 -24.73 10.66
C TYR A 29 13.97 -24.91 11.90
N LYS A 30 13.29 -23.85 12.29
CA LYS A 30 12.29 -23.90 13.35
C LYS A 30 11.03 -24.61 12.85
N PRO A 31 10.34 -25.37 13.72
CA PRO A 31 9.04 -25.95 13.37
C PRO A 31 8.01 -24.86 13.09
N ASN A 32 6.90 -25.24 12.45
CA ASN A 32 5.81 -24.32 12.13
C ASN A 32 5.28 -23.61 13.38
N ILE A 33 4.97 -22.32 13.25
CA ILE A 33 4.39 -21.48 14.30
C ILE A 33 2.98 -21.99 14.66
N TRP A 34 2.25 -22.51 13.67
CA TRP A 34 0.89 -23.01 13.85
C TRP A 34 0.84 -24.53 13.84
N LYS A 35 0.22 -25.11 14.87
CA LYS A 35 -0.07 -26.56 14.92
C LYS A 35 -1.27 -26.87 14.02
N TYR A 36 -1.28 -28.07 13.44
CA TYR A 36 -2.35 -28.50 12.55
C TYR A 36 -3.72 -28.51 13.24
N ASP A 37 -3.82 -29.11 14.43
CA ASP A 37 -5.05 -29.16 15.23
C ASP A 37 -5.61 -27.76 15.53
N PHE A 38 -4.74 -26.78 15.72
CA PHE A 38 -5.15 -25.39 15.90
C PHE A 38 -5.77 -24.81 14.63
N LEU A 39 -5.16 -25.05 13.46
CA LEU A 39 -5.70 -24.59 12.17
C LEU A 39 -7.06 -25.23 11.86
N GLU A 40 -7.23 -26.52 12.18
CA GLU A 40 -8.50 -27.23 12.00
C GLU A 40 -9.60 -26.71 12.94
N SER A 41 -9.23 -26.27 14.14
CA SER A 41 -10.16 -25.68 15.11
C SER A 41 -10.60 -24.24 14.82
N LEU A 42 -10.03 -23.59 13.79
CA LEU A 42 -10.36 -22.21 13.44
C LEU A 42 -11.82 -22.11 13.00
N ASN A 43 -12.62 -21.38 13.78
CA ASN A 43 -14.00 -21.05 13.45
C ASN A 43 -14.20 -19.54 13.44
N SER A 44 -14.95 -19.03 12.46
CA SER A 44 -15.28 -17.62 12.36
C SER A 44 -16.53 -17.32 13.19
N LYS A 45 -16.39 -16.40 14.14
CA LYS A 45 -17.56 -15.86 14.88
C LYS A 45 -18.47 -15.01 14.01
N PHE A 46 -17.98 -14.60 12.83
CA PHE A 46 -18.63 -13.65 11.94
C PHE A 46 -19.34 -14.31 10.76
N ASP A 47 -19.43 -15.65 10.74
CA ASP A 47 -20.12 -16.41 9.67
C ASP A 47 -21.65 -16.45 9.82
N GLY A 48 -22.18 -15.79 10.86
CA GLY A 48 -23.63 -15.74 11.11
C GLY A 48 -24.37 -14.84 10.11
N GLU A 49 -25.60 -15.23 9.75
CA GLU A 49 -26.47 -14.48 8.84
C GLU A 49 -26.73 -13.03 9.30
N CYS A 50 -26.77 -12.80 10.61
CA CYS A 50 -26.91 -11.45 11.17
C CYS A 50 -25.79 -10.50 10.73
N TYR A 51 -24.54 -10.98 10.64
CA TYR A 51 -23.41 -10.18 10.18
C TYR A 51 -23.48 -9.90 8.68
N ARG A 52 -23.99 -10.86 7.88
CA ARG A 52 -24.18 -10.66 6.44
C ARG A 52 -25.19 -9.55 6.16
N ILE A 53 -26.32 -9.57 6.86
CA ILE A 53 -27.35 -8.52 6.77
C ILE A 53 -26.75 -7.17 7.20
N GLN A 54 -25.99 -7.14 8.28
CA GLN A 54 -25.36 -5.91 8.77
C GLN A 54 -24.32 -5.36 7.78
N ILE A 55 -23.51 -6.22 7.15
CA ILE A 55 -22.55 -5.82 6.12
C ILE A 55 -23.27 -5.23 4.90
N GLN A 56 -24.35 -5.87 4.43
CA GLN A 56 -25.13 -5.35 3.31
C GLN A 56 -25.69 -3.95 3.61
N LYS A 57 -26.27 -3.78 4.80
CA LYS A 57 -26.78 -2.47 5.23
C LYS A 57 -25.68 -1.41 5.28
N LEU A 58 -24.51 -1.74 5.83
CA LEU A 58 -23.38 -0.80 5.89
C LEU A 58 -22.83 -0.45 4.49
N ILE A 59 -22.83 -1.41 3.56
CA ILE A 59 -22.45 -1.14 2.17
C ILE A 59 -23.44 -0.16 1.54
N GLU A 60 -24.74 -0.35 1.74
CA GLU A 60 -25.78 0.58 1.26
C GLU A 60 -25.60 1.98 1.87
N ASP A 61 -25.40 2.08 3.19
CA ASP A 61 -25.18 3.37 3.87
C ASP A 61 -23.95 4.13 3.30
N VAL A 62 -22.86 3.41 2.97
CA VAL A 62 -21.67 4.02 2.36
C VAL A 62 -21.91 4.40 0.89
N LYS A 63 -22.73 3.63 0.15
CA LYS A 63 -23.13 4.00 -1.22
C LYS A 63 -24.00 5.25 -1.23
N ASP A 64 -24.89 5.38 -0.27
CA ASP A 64 -25.71 6.58 -0.09
C ASP A 64 -24.81 7.80 0.21
N LEU A 65 -23.72 7.61 0.97
CA LEU A 65 -22.73 8.68 1.19
C LEU A 65 -22.05 9.16 -0.11
N PHE A 66 -21.96 8.32 -1.16
CA PHE A 66 -21.53 8.75 -2.51
C PHE A 66 -22.64 9.49 -3.28
N GLY A 67 -23.92 9.17 -3.02
CA GLY A 67 -25.10 9.70 -3.72
C GLY A 67 -25.64 11.03 -3.16
N GLU A 68 -25.78 11.15 -1.83
CA GLU A 68 -26.12 12.40 -1.11
C GLU A 68 -25.08 13.51 -1.36
N CYS A 69 -23.91 13.07 -1.80
CA CYS A 69 -22.71 13.78 -2.13
C CYS A 69 -22.82 14.74 -3.35
N LYS A 70 -24.01 15.22 -3.72
CA LYS A 70 -24.10 16.46 -4.53
C LYS A 70 -23.83 17.71 -3.68
N GLU A 71 -24.01 17.63 -2.36
CA GLU A 71 -23.73 18.71 -1.40
C GLU A 71 -22.35 18.60 -0.73
N LEU A 72 -21.78 17.39 -0.61
CA LEU A 72 -20.42 17.19 -0.10
C LEU A 72 -19.39 17.71 -1.11
N GLY A 73 -18.43 18.51 -0.63
CA GLY A 73 -17.33 19.02 -1.44
C GLY A 73 -16.48 17.90 -2.06
N LEU A 74 -15.88 18.17 -3.23
CA LEU A 74 -15.03 17.21 -3.96
C LEU A 74 -13.90 16.62 -3.10
N LEU A 75 -13.35 17.41 -2.17
CA LEU A 75 -12.31 16.95 -1.25
C LEU A 75 -12.79 15.81 -0.36
N ALA A 76 -13.97 15.92 0.24
CA ALA A 76 -14.52 14.92 1.15
C ALA A 76 -14.79 13.58 0.43
N LYS A 77 -15.17 13.63 -0.85
CA LYS A 77 -15.27 12.42 -1.69
C LYS A 77 -13.92 11.73 -1.88
N LEU A 78 -12.87 12.49 -2.13
CA LEU A 78 -11.53 11.92 -2.27
C LEU A 78 -11.03 11.32 -0.96
N GLU A 79 -11.32 11.95 0.17
CA GLU A 79 -11.00 11.41 1.51
C GLU A 79 -11.76 10.11 1.80
N LEU A 80 -13.03 10.02 1.37
CA LEU A 80 -13.82 8.79 1.47
C LEU A 80 -13.20 7.67 0.61
N ILE A 81 -12.84 7.96 -0.64
CA ILE A 81 -12.19 6.99 -1.54
C ILE A 81 -10.86 6.52 -0.93
N ASP A 82 -10.03 7.44 -0.44
CA ASP A 82 -8.75 7.10 0.20
C ASP A 82 -8.95 6.22 1.46
N SER A 83 -10.00 6.49 2.24
CA SER A 83 -10.35 5.66 3.40
C SER A 83 -10.78 4.25 2.99
N ILE A 84 -11.64 4.13 1.98
CA ILE A 84 -12.08 2.84 1.43
C ILE A 84 -10.87 2.03 0.91
N GLN A 85 -9.94 2.70 0.22
CA GLN A 85 -8.70 2.10 -0.25
C GLN A 85 -7.83 1.63 0.92
N LYS A 86 -7.59 2.47 1.92
CA LYS A 86 -6.78 2.11 3.10
C LYS A 86 -7.37 0.94 3.89
N LEU A 87 -8.69 0.78 3.87
CA LEU A 87 -9.41 -0.34 4.50
C LEU A 87 -9.48 -1.60 3.62
N GLY A 88 -9.03 -1.54 2.37
CA GLY A 88 -9.10 -2.68 1.44
C GLY A 88 -10.53 -3.03 1.01
N LEU A 89 -11.44 -2.05 1.00
CA LEU A 89 -12.87 -2.25 0.69
C LEU A 89 -13.24 -1.89 -0.76
N ASN A 90 -12.25 -1.63 -1.62
CA ASN A 90 -12.43 -1.16 -2.99
C ASN A 90 -13.43 -2.00 -3.80
N SER A 91 -13.39 -3.32 -3.65
CA SER A 91 -14.23 -4.25 -4.42
C SER A 91 -15.73 -4.04 -4.22
N TYR A 92 -16.15 -3.43 -3.12
CA TYR A 92 -17.57 -3.15 -2.85
C TYR A 92 -18.08 -1.86 -3.49
N PHE A 93 -17.16 -0.96 -3.87
CA PHE A 93 -17.47 0.42 -4.28
C PHE A 93 -16.84 0.80 -5.63
N GLU A 94 -16.45 -0.17 -6.47
CA GLU A 94 -15.75 0.08 -7.73
C GLU A 94 -16.54 1.01 -8.67
N THR A 95 -17.87 0.84 -8.70
CA THR A 95 -18.80 1.66 -9.49
C THR A 95 -18.81 3.11 -9.03
N GLU A 96 -18.98 3.33 -7.72
CA GLU A 96 -19.11 4.64 -7.09
C GLU A 96 -17.79 5.42 -7.17
N ILE A 97 -16.66 4.73 -6.97
CA ILE A 97 -15.32 5.28 -7.14
C ILE A 97 -15.14 5.74 -8.58
N LYS A 98 -15.47 4.89 -9.57
CA LYS A 98 -15.31 5.22 -10.99
C LYS A 98 -16.16 6.42 -11.40
N GLU A 99 -17.44 6.43 -11.04
CA GLU A 99 -18.36 7.55 -11.34
C GLU A 99 -17.87 8.87 -10.74
N THR A 100 -17.32 8.82 -9.52
CA THR A 100 -16.74 9.99 -8.86
C THR A 100 -15.54 10.53 -9.64
N LEU A 101 -14.63 9.65 -10.06
CA LEU A 101 -13.45 10.04 -10.84
C LEU A 101 -13.81 10.56 -12.25
N ASP A 102 -14.79 9.94 -12.91
CA ASP A 102 -15.29 10.38 -14.22
C ASP A 102 -15.94 11.77 -14.12
N THR A 103 -16.61 12.05 -13.01
CA THR A 103 -17.17 13.37 -12.70
C THR A 103 -16.06 14.42 -12.55
N ILE A 104 -15.00 14.10 -11.81
CA ILE A 104 -13.84 14.98 -11.64
C ILE A 104 -13.18 15.28 -12.99
N ALA A 105 -12.88 14.24 -13.79
CA ALA A 105 -12.29 14.41 -15.11
C ALA A 105 -13.17 15.25 -16.05
N SER A 106 -14.49 15.11 -15.95
CA SER A 106 -15.44 15.92 -16.72
C SER A 106 -15.44 17.39 -16.29
N VAL A 107 -15.26 17.68 -15.00
CA VAL A 107 -15.11 19.06 -14.49
C VAL A 107 -13.78 19.67 -14.95
N GLU A 108 -12.69 18.90 -14.90
CA GLU A 108 -11.37 19.33 -15.39
C GLU A 108 -11.40 19.70 -16.88
N LEU A 109 -12.03 18.86 -17.70
CA LEU A 109 -12.17 19.09 -19.14
C LEU A 109 -13.00 20.33 -19.47
N LYS A 110 -14.05 20.62 -18.67
CA LYS A 110 -14.90 21.80 -18.88
C LYS A 110 -14.22 23.10 -18.48
N ASN A 111 -13.42 23.07 -17.42
CA ASN A 111 -12.85 24.28 -16.83
C ASN A 111 -11.41 24.55 -17.30
N ASN A 112 -10.79 23.65 -18.08
CA ASN A 112 -9.37 23.69 -18.46
C ASN A 112 -8.43 23.91 -17.26
N SER A 113 -8.86 23.51 -16.06
CA SER A 113 -8.15 23.67 -14.80
C SER A 113 -8.57 22.56 -13.87
N ASN A 114 -7.63 22.04 -13.10
CA ASN A 114 -7.93 21.09 -12.03
C ASN A 114 -8.80 21.81 -10.97
N PRO A 115 -9.91 21.21 -10.51
CA PRO A 115 -10.77 21.81 -9.49
C PRO A 115 -10.01 22.21 -8.22
N PHE A 116 -8.89 21.55 -7.90
CA PHE A 116 -8.03 21.86 -6.76
C PHE A 116 -6.89 22.84 -7.07
N ILE A 117 -6.65 23.19 -8.34
CA ILE A 117 -5.65 24.20 -8.77
C ILE A 117 -6.26 25.61 -8.78
N SER A 118 -7.57 25.74 -9.01
CA SER A 118 -8.25 27.04 -9.09
C SER A 118 -8.60 27.66 -7.73
N SER A 119 -8.75 26.86 -6.68
CA SER A 119 -8.79 27.35 -5.30
C SER A 119 -7.35 27.43 -4.80
N GLU A 120 -6.93 28.63 -4.39
CA GLU A 120 -5.68 28.91 -3.69
C GLU A 120 -5.26 27.73 -2.77
N GLY A 121 -4.23 26.97 -3.19
CA GLY A 121 -3.32 26.29 -2.26
C GLY A 121 -3.71 24.98 -1.58
N ASP A 122 -4.66 24.17 -2.06
CA ASP A 122 -4.86 22.83 -1.44
C ASP A 122 -3.91 21.77 -2.03
N LEU A 123 -2.64 21.82 -1.60
CA LEU A 123 -1.64 20.79 -1.89
C LEU A 123 -2.15 19.40 -1.50
N TYR A 124 -2.86 19.31 -0.37
CA TYR A 124 -3.39 18.05 0.13
C TYR A 124 -4.40 17.46 -0.85
N GLY A 125 -5.40 18.24 -1.29
CA GLY A 125 -6.37 17.81 -2.29
C GLY A 125 -5.73 17.42 -3.63
N THR A 126 -4.75 18.21 -4.10
CA THR A 126 -4.03 17.93 -5.35
C THR A 126 -3.20 16.64 -5.27
N ALA A 127 -2.42 16.47 -4.21
CA ALA A 127 -1.62 15.28 -3.99
C ALA A 127 -2.49 14.03 -3.80
N LEU A 128 -3.59 14.15 -3.06
CA LEU A 128 -4.56 13.08 -2.84
C LEU A 128 -5.22 12.63 -4.14
N LEU A 129 -5.71 13.58 -4.96
CA LEU A 129 -6.28 13.28 -6.27
C LEU A 129 -5.24 12.58 -7.14
N PHE A 130 -4.04 13.16 -7.28
CA PHE A 130 -2.96 12.58 -8.09
C PHE A 130 -2.66 11.14 -7.68
N LYS A 131 -2.53 10.89 -6.37
CA LYS A 131 -2.29 9.55 -5.81
C LYS A 131 -3.41 8.58 -6.18
N ILE A 132 -4.67 8.96 -5.97
CA ILE A 132 -5.85 8.13 -6.28
C ILE A 132 -5.92 7.81 -7.78
N LEU A 133 -5.73 8.82 -8.64
CA LEU A 133 -5.73 8.65 -10.08
C LEU A 133 -4.62 7.70 -10.54
N ARG A 134 -3.41 7.85 -10.00
CA ARG A 134 -2.27 6.97 -10.30
C ARG A 134 -2.50 5.53 -9.85
N CYS A 135 -3.15 5.32 -8.70
CA CYS A 135 -3.42 3.99 -8.17
C CYS A 135 -4.56 3.26 -8.92
N ILE A 136 -5.60 3.97 -9.35
CA ILE A 136 -6.76 3.37 -10.02
C ILE A 136 -6.55 3.30 -11.54
N TRP A 137 -6.06 4.38 -12.14
CA TRP A 137 -5.82 4.49 -13.58
C TRP A 137 -4.34 4.27 -13.92
N CYS A 138 -3.75 3.20 -13.40
CA CYS A 138 -2.35 2.76 -13.61
C CYS A 138 -1.85 2.67 -15.08
N PHE A 139 -2.49 3.30 -16.06
CA PHE A 139 -2.11 3.25 -17.46
C PHE A 139 -2.22 4.55 -18.27
N HIS A 140 -2.52 5.72 -17.68
CA HIS A 140 -2.52 6.97 -18.47
C HIS A 140 -1.48 7.99 -18.01
N ARG A 141 -0.46 8.14 -18.87
CA ARG A 141 0.62 9.12 -18.80
C ARG A 141 0.05 10.52 -19.02
N ARG A 142 -0.38 11.16 -17.92
CA ARG A 142 -0.71 12.60 -17.91
C ARG A 142 0.38 13.35 -17.15
N ASN A 143 0.96 14.34 -17.83
CA ASN A 143 1.86 15.30 -17.21
C ASN A 143 1.06 16.18 -16.26
N TRP A 144 1.51 16.26 -15.03
CA TRP A 144 0.93 17.10 -14.00
C TRP A 144 2.03 18.03 -13.50
N TYR A 145 1.65 19.27 -13.19
CA TYR A 145 2.58 20.30 -12.74
C TYR A 145 2.22 20.67 -11.30
N ILE A 146 3.19 20.53 -10.39
CA ILE A 146 3.12 21.14 -9.07
C ILE A 146 3.58 22.59 -9.24
N LYS A 147 2.79 23.56 -8.81
CA LYS A 147 3.29 24.94 -8.67
C LYS A 147 4.04 25.05 -7.35
N GLU A 148 5.27 25.59 -7.41
CA GLU A 148 6.09 25.94 -6.25
C GLU A 148 5.52 27.18 -5.58
N GLU A 149 4.50 27.04 -4.74
CA GLU A 149 4.04 28.14 -3.89
C GLU A 149 3.90 27.66 -2.44
N HIS A 150 4.56 28.40 -1.55
CA HIS A 150 5.01 28.02 -0.21
C HIS A 150 3.93 28.30 0.84
N ILE A 151 3.39 27.22 1.44
CA ILE A 151 3.03 26.96 2.85
C ILE A 151 2.37 25.58 2.80
N TRP A 152 3.08 24.54 3.23
CA TRP A 152 2.53 23.19 3.22
C TRP A 152 2.13 22.80 4.64
N ASP A 153 0.85 22.45 4.83
CA ASP A 153 0.43 21.72 6.02
C ASP A 153 1.14 20.35 6.04
N VAL A 154 1.47 19.84 7.23
CA VAL A 154 2.06 18.51 7.44
C VAL A 154 1.20 17.44 6.76
N LYS A 155 -0.13 17.61 6.78
CA LYS A 155 -1.07 16.72 6.07
C LYS A 155 -0.84 16.73 4.55
N GLY A 156 -0.66 17.90 3.95
CA GLY A 156 -0.36 18.04 2.53
C GLY A 156 1.02 17.52 2.16
N MET A 157 2.04 17.76 3.00
CA MET A 157 3.38 17.19 2.82
C MET A 157 3.36 15.66 2.84
N LEU A 158 2.57 15.05 3.73
CA LEU A 158 2.44 13.60 3.82
C LEU A 158 1.78 13.01 2.58
N GLU A 159 0.68 13.59 2.11
CA GLU A 159 0.03 13.11 0.89
C GLU A 159 0.91 13.32 -0.34
N LEU A 160 1.66 14.43 -0.42
CA LEU A 160 2.62 14.63 -1.52
C LEU A 160 3.77 13.62 -1.44
N LEU A 161 4.24 13.26 -0.25
CA LEU A 161 5.24 12.22 -0.08
C LEU A 161 4.69 10.88 -0.57
N GLU A 162 3.47 10.51 -0.19
CA GLU A 162 2.84 9.27 -0.66
C GLU A 162 2.61 9.27 -2.18
N ALA A 163 2.16 10.38 -2.75
CA ALA A 163 2.06 10.60 -4.20
C ALA A 163 3.41 10.44 -4.91
N SER A 164 4.48 11.03 -4.37
CA SER A 164 5.82 10.96 -4.98
C SER A 164 6.39 9.55 -5.03
N ASN A 165 5.91 8.64 -4.17
CA ASN A 165 6.30 7.23 -4.24
C ASN A 165 5.69 6.47 -5.43
N LEU A 166 4.77 7.09 -6.18
CA LEU A 166 4.17 6.59 -7.42
C LEU A 166 4.88 7.12 -8.68
N ALA A 167 6.07 7.69 -8.54
CA ALA A 167 6.88 8.16 -9.66
C ALA A 167 7.23 7.02 -10.63
N LEU A 168 7.17 7.31 -11.92
CA LEU A 168 7.66 6.46 -12.99
C LEU A 168 9.05 6.94 -13.44
N GLU A 169 9.77 6.09 -14.17
CA GLU A 169 11.09 6.43 -14.71
C GLU A 169 11.02 7.67 -15.60
N GLY A 170 11.89 8.66 -15.32
CA GLY A 170 11.97 9.93 -16.03
C GLY A 170 11.17 11.08 -15.41
N GLU A 171 10.48 10.87 -14.30
CA GLU A 171 9.71 11.91 -13.58
C GLU A 171 10.53 12.59 -12.47
N ASN A 172 11.60 13.29 -12.84
CA ASN A 172 12.56 13.89 -11.90
C ASN A 172 11.92 14.83 -10.87
N ILE A 173 10.84 15.53 -11.25
CA ILE A 173 10.09 16.44 -10.36
C ILE A 173 9.60 15.68 -9.11
N LEU A 174 9.16 14.44 -9.27
CA LEU A 174 8.67 13.63 -8.15
C LEU A 174 9.79 13.11 -7.26
N ASP A 175 10.92 12.74 -7.85
CA ASP A 175 12.10 12.30 -7.10
C ASP A 175 12.68 13.45 -6.28
N GLU A 176 12.74 14.66 -6.84
CA GLU A 176 13.15 15.88 -6.15
C GLU A 176 12.18 16.24 -5.02
N ALA A 177 10.87 16.25 -5.29
CA ALA A 177 9.84 16.50 -4.28
C ALA A 177 9.93 15.48 -3.12
N LYS A 178 10.14 14.19 -3.44
CA LYS A 178 10.33 13.15 -2.44
C LYS A 178 11.55 13.39 -1.57
N ALA A 179 12.70 13.68 -2.17
CA ALA A 179 13.94 13.93 -1.45
C ALA A 179 13.79 15.13 -0.50
N PHE A 180 13.17 16.21 -1.00
CA PHE A 180 12.87 17.39 -0.22
C PHE A 180 11.93 17.08 0.97
N LEU A 181 10.81 16.38 0.73
CA LEU A 181 9.83 16.07 1.77
C LEU A 181 10.38 15.14 2.86
N MET A 182 11.25 14.20 2.49
CA MET A 182 11.89 13.29 3.46
C MET A 182 12.78 14.03 4.45
N VAL A 183 13.44 15.11 4.03
CA VAL A 183 14.25 15.98 4.91
C VAL A 183 13.30 16.81 5.78
N THR A 184 12.39 17.55 5.14
CA THR A 184 11.48 18.47 5.84
C THR A 184 10.61 17.78 6.89
N LEU A 185 10.02 16.62 6.58
CA LEU A 185 9.19 15.86 7.54
C LEU A 185 9.99 15.24 8.68
N ARG A 186 11.27 14.95 8.48
CA ARG A 186 12.15 14.46 9.55
C ARG A 186 12.47 15.59 10.51
N ASP A 187 12.79 16.77 9.97
CA ASP A 187 13.16 17.94 10.76
C ASP A 187 11.96 18.45 11.57
N THR A 188 10.76 18.53 10.97
CA THR A 188 9.54 18.93 11.68
C THR A 188 9.16 17.97 12.81
N ASN A 189 9.33 16.65 12.61
CA ASN A 189 9.10 15.65 13.65
C ASN A 189 10.13 15.69 14.80
N THR A 190 11.28 16.36 14.62
CA THR A 190 12.29 16.55 15.67
C THR A 190 12.21 17.90 16.38
N MET A 191 11.61 18.91 15.75
CA MET A 191 11.64 20.30 16.21
C MET A 191 10.37 20.76 16.92
N CYS A 192 9.25 20.06 16.76
CA CYS A 192 7.94 20.54 17.20
C CYS A 192 7.30 19.57 18.20
N ASP A 193 7.39 19.89 19.49
CA ASP A 193 6.70 19.18 20.58
C ASP A 193 5.17 19.32 20.53
N ASP A 194 4.66 20.23 19.68
CA ASP A 194 3.23 20.55 19.51
C ASP A 194 2.52 19.78 18.37
N ILE A 195 3.24 18.94 17.60
CA ILE A 195 2.59 18.11 16.58
C ILE A 195 1.74 17.05 17.27
N ASP A 196 0.46 16.98 16.89
CA ASP A 196 -0.46 15.95 17.38
C ASP A 196 0.19 14.56 17.29
N ARG A 197 0.15 13.83 18.40
CA ARG A 197 0.75 12.50 18.56
C ARG A 197 0.28 11.53 17.46
N CYS A 198 -0.94 11.69 16.95
CA CYS A 198 -1.43 10.89 15.82
C CYS A 198 -0.72 11.25 14.50
N ILE A 199 -0.52 12.53 14.22
CA ILE A 199 0.20 13.01 13.03
C ILE A 199 1.67 12.58 13.10
N SER A 200 2.34 12.74 14.24
CA SER A 200 3.75 12.31 14.40
C SER A 200 3.93 10.81 14.15
N LYS A 201 3.00 9.97 14.64
CA LYS A 201 2.99 8.52 14.31
C LYS A 201 2.81 8.29 12.82
N HIS A 202 1.93 9.05 12.17
CA HIS A 202 1.72 8.95 10.72
C HIS A 202 2.98 9.33 9.94
N VAL A 203 3.66 10.41 10.32
CA VAL A 203 4.94 10.85 9.74
C VAL A 203 6.01 9.76 9.88
N ALA A 204 6.21 9.24 11.09
CA ALA A 204 7.17 8.18 11.34
C ALA A 204 6.86 6.91 10.53
N TYR A 205 5.57 6.59 10.37
CA TYR A 205 5.13 5.46 9.57
C TYR A 205 5.41 5.69 8.08
N ALA A 206 5.00 6.83 7.51
CA ALA A 206 5.24 7.17 6.11
C ALA A 206 6.74 7.20 5.76
N LEU A 207 7.59 7.75 6.63
CA LEU A 207 9.05 7.79 6.45
C LEU A 207 9.70 6.41 6.50
N LYS A 208 9.14 5.46 7.26
CA LYS A 208 9.67 4.09 7.34
C LYS A 208 9.41 3.30 6.06
N LEU A 209 8.19 3.39 5.54
CA LEU A 209 7.77 2.70 4.33
C LEU A 209 6.51 3.39 3.79
N SER A 210 6.51 3.75 2.50
CA SER A 210 5.32 4.32 1.85
C SER A 210 4.13 3.36 1.90
N SER A 211 2.93 3.92 2.01
CA SER A 211 1.65 3.21 1.90
C SER A 211 1.58 2.27 0.69
N GLN A 212 2.15 2.65 -0.44
CA GLN A 212 2.16 1.89 -1.69
C GLN A 212 2.99 0.60 -1.62
N ARG A 213 3.98 0.57 -0.72
CA ARG A 213 4.83 -0.61 -0.49
C ARG A 213 4.31 -1.50 0.63
N ARG A 214 3.11 -1.21 1.14
CA ARG A 214 2.46 -1.95 2.22
C ARG A 214 1.30 -2.75 1.66
N VAL A 215 1.10 -3.92 2.23
CA VAL A 215 -0.09 -4.72 1.97
C VAL A 215 -1.20 -4.20 2.87
N GLN A 216 -2.30 -3.76 2.28
CA GLN A 216 -3.37 -3.04 2.98
C GLN A 216 -3.98 -3.87 4.12
N TRP A 217 -4.26 -5.15 3.90
CA TRP A 217 -4.90 -6.01 4.90
C TRP A 217 -4.04 -6.29 6.15
N PHE A 218 -2.70 -6.11 6.10
CA PHE A 218 -1.87 -6.26 7.32
C PHE A 218 -1.99 -5.06 8.27
N ASN A 219 -2.52 -3.95 7.79
CA ASN A 219 -2.66 -2.72 8.57
C ASN A 219 -4.08 -2.52 9.12
N VAL A 220 -5.06 -3.26 8.60
CA VAL A 220 -6.41 -3.34 9.15
C VAL A 220 -6.36 -4.28 10.35
N LYS A 221 -6.62 -3.75 11.55
CA LYS A 221 -6.64 -4.51 12.81
C LYS A 221 -8.04 -4.61 13.37
#